data_AF-J4G852-F1
#
_entry.id   AF-J4G852-F1
#
_cell.length_a   1.000
_cell.length_b   1.000
_cell.length_c   1.000
_cell.angle_alpha   90.00
_cell.angle_beta   90.00
_cell.angle_gamma   90.00
#
_symmetry.space_group_name_H-M   'P 1'
#
loop_
_entity.id
_entity.type
_entity.pdbx_description
1 polymer ?
#
loop_
_entity_poly.entity_id
_entity_poly.type
_entity_poly.pdbx_seq_one_letter_code
_entity_poly.pdbx_strand_id
1 'polypeptide(L)'
;MLLCLAALPNLQTLHFRNGDIEHMGDDVEKLSDKTPSRTFPSLRIIDMTTVQLPSCTNPISRVRSSRVSQIRIHVEDKTLAKTIEEFFASLAIHSSRSAIQLLKLNFSQSGENDANYAVTAQTFAPLLGLNLRSLHIDGCSMELDSDLVRLMAESWPRLYRLELGVNHSPTPSLPVTLGGLVPLVQNCPNLAFVGLALDTTINKQSSTVDDPIPVASFLPDIFPNVRYIGSTWPSEDTIEEDDEDVSDSEFEMHDRWDEVLRLTQEFSGFREQERNQMQADAPARSANSRKASD
;
A
#
# COMPACT_ATOMS: atom_id res chain seq x y z
N MET A 1 -6.46 -1.69 -32.48
CA MET A 1 -5.69 -0.45 -32.12
C MET A 1 -4.42 -0.76 -31.33
N LEU A 2 -4.48 -1.69 -30.36
CA LEU A 2 -3.36 -2.07 -29.50
C LEU A 2 -2.08 -2.49 -30.24
N LEU A 3 -2.25 -3.23 -31.35
CA LEU A 3 -1.16 -3.70 -32.20
C LEU A 3 -0.27 -2.55 -32.69
N CYS A 4 -0.87 -1.42 -33.05
CA CYS A 4 -0.13 -0.25 -33.51
C CYS A 4 0.67 0.39 -32.36
N LEU A 5 0.08 0.44 -31.16
CA LEU A 5 0.75 0.96 -29.96
C LEU A 5 1.88 0.05 -29.48
N ALA A 6 1.70 -1.28 -29.58
CA ALA A 6 2.67 -2.27 -29.15
C ALA A 6 4.02 -2.18 -29.89
N ALA A 7 3.99 -1.69 -31.14
CA ALA A 7 5.18 -1.49 -31.96
C ALA A 7 5.92 -0.17 -31.68
N LEU A 8 5.35 0.75 -30.89
CA LEU A 8 5.97 2.05 -30.63
C LEU A 8 7.19 1.89 -29.72
N PRO A 9 8.43 2.14 -30.21
CA PRO A 9 9.64 1.82 -29.47
C PRO A 9 9.87 2.72 -28.25
N ASN A 10 9.22 3.89 -28.23
CA ASN A 10 9.39 4.91 -27.20
C ASN A 10 8.17 5.05 -26.28
N LEU A 11 7.14 4.21 -26.43
CA LEU A 11 5.96 4.28 -25.57
C LEU A 11 6.33 3.85 -24.14
N GLN A 12 6.27 4.79 -23.21
CA GLN A 12 6.64 4.57 -21.79
C GLN A 12 5.43 4.43 -20.88
N THR A 13 4.32 5.05 -21.25
CA THR A 13 3.07 5.04 -20.47
C THR A 13 1.96 4.56 -21.38
N LEU A 14 1.15 3.63 -20.86
CA LEU A 14 -0.01 3.10 -21.53
C LEU A 14 -1.21 3.31 -20.62
N HIS A 15 -2.16 4.12 -21.10
CA HIS A 15 -3.39 4.48 -20.41
C HIS A 15 -4.57 3.85 -21.12
N PHE A 16 -5.44 3.12 -20.41
CA PHE A 16 -6.70 2.60 -20.94
C PHE A 16 -7.87 3.01 -20.06
N ARG A 17 -9.02 3.27 -20.70
CA ARG A 17 -10.29 3.46 -20.01
C ARG A 17 -11.31 2.42 -20.47
N ASN A 18 -12.31 2.22 -19.63
CA ASN A 18 -13.24 1.10 -19.63
C ASN A 18 -13.82 0.72 -21.01
N GLY A 19 -14.19 1.71 -21.84
CA GLY A 19 -14.71 1.49 -23.19
C GLY A 19 -13.71 0.94 -24.22
N ASP A 20 -12.40 1.03 -23.96
CA ASP A 20 -11.37 0.52 -24.87
C ASP A 20 -11.10 -0.99 -24.67
N ILE A 21 -11.46 -1.56 -23.51
CA ILE A 21 -11.01 -2.89 -23.07
C ILE A 21 -11.92 -4.00 -23.58
N GLU A 22 -13.23 -3.77 -23.71
CA GLU A 22 -14.16 -4.81 -24.21
C GLU A 22 -13.78 -5.29 -25.61
N HIS A 23 -13.23 -4.41 -26.44
CA HIS A 23 -12.72 -4.75 -27.78
C HIS A 23 -11.26 -5.23 -27.77
N MET A 24 -10.55 -5.18 -26.63
CA MET A 24 -9.16 -5.63 -26.55
C MET A 24 -9.04 -7.15 -26.55
N GLY A 25 -9.99 -7.91 -25.99
CA GLY A 25 -9.88 -9.37 -25.91
C GLY A 25 -9.54 -10.02 -27.26
N ASP A 26 -10.31 -9.70 -28.29
CA ASP A 26 -10.13 -10.21 -29.64
C ASP A 26 -8.84 -9.74 -30.32
N ASP A 27 -8.44 -8.48 -30.10
CA ASP A 27 -7.21 -7.90 -30.65
C ASP A 27 -5.96 -8.50 -29.97
N VAL A 28 -6.09 -8.84 -28.69
CA VAL A 28 -5.03 -9.36 -27.84
C VAL A 28 -4.78 -10.84 -28.10
N GLU A 29 -5.79 -11.64 -28.46
CA GLU A 29 -5.60 -12.99 -29.00
C GLU A 29 -4.80 -12.99 -30.29
N LYS A 30 -5.10 -12.07 -31.20
CA LYS A 30 -4.35 -11.93 -32.46
C LYS A 30 -2.88 -11.51 -32.25
N LEU A 31 -2.53 -10.89 -31.12
CA LEU A 31 -1.17 -10.49 -30.75
C LEU A 31 -0.26 -11.68 -30.42
N SER A 32 -0.81 -12.77 -29.87
CA SER A 32 -0.02 -13.93 -29.42
C SER A 32 0.60 -14.72 -30.57
N ASP A 33 -0.12 -14.81 -31.70
CA ASP A 33 0.23 -15.77 -32.76
C ASP A 33 1.16 -15.20 -33.84
N LYS A 34 1.26 -13.86 -33.96
CA LYS A 34 1.85 -13.23 -35.17
C LYS A 34 3.13 -12.43 -34.92
N THR A 35 3.45 -12.06 -33.68
CA THR A 35 4.61 -11.21 -33.40
C THR A 35 5.44 -11.73 -32.24
N PRO A 36 6.50 -12.52 -32.50
CA PRO A 36 7.47 -12.93 -31.46
C PRO A 36 8.36 -11.77 -30.98
N SER A 37 8.18 -10.56 -31.52
CA SER A 37 8.99 -9.39 -31.20
C SER A 37 8.40 -8.62 -30.00
N ARG A 38 9.28 -8.20 -29.08
CA ARG A 38 8.99 -7.45 -27.85
C ARG A 38 7.86 -6.44 -28.02
N THR A 39 6.67 -6.77 -27.54
CA THR A 39 5.56 -5.82 -27.43
C THR A 39 5.91 -4.81 -26.35
N PHE A 40 5.83 -3.52 -26.69
CA PHE A 40 6.05 -2.42 -25.75
C PHE A 40 7.47 -2.34 -25.13
N PRO A 41 8.56 -2.30 -25.91
CA PRO A 41 9.93 -2.48 -25.41
C PRO A 41 10.40 -1.43 -24.39
N SER A 42 9.76 -0.26 -24.34
CA SER A 42 10.09 0.84 -23.42
C SER A 42 9.03 1.13 -22.37
N LEU A 43 7.98 0.30 -22.28
CA LEU A 43 6.85 0.57 -21.39
C LEU A 43 7.23 0.39 -19.93
N ARG A 44 6.93 1.41 -19.13
CA ARG A 44 7.27 1.54 -17.71
C ARG A 44 6.05 1.67 -16.82
N ILE A 45 4.98 2.27 -17.34
CA ILE A 45 3.77 2.59 -16.58
C ILE A 45 2.57 2.01 -17.32
N ILE A 46 1.80 1.20 -16.62
CA ILE A 46 0.48 0.75 -17.04
C ILE A 46 -0.54 1.40 -16.12
N ASP A 47 -1.49 2.11 -16.71
CA ASP A 47 -2.58 2.78 -16.01
C ASP A 47 -3.90 2.38 -16.69
N MET A 48 -4.82 1.78 -15.94
CA MET A 48 -6.05 1.21 -16.50
C MET A 48 -7.26 1.51 -15.61
N THR A 49 -8.37 1.88 -16.24
CA THR A 49 -9.70 1.89 -15.62
C THR A 49 -10.55 0.82 -16.28
N THR A 50 -11.18 -0.05 -15.49
CA THR A 50 -11.97 -1.21 -15.97
C THR A 50 -13.21 -1.43 -15.11
N VAL A 51 -14.30 -1.98 -15.66
CA VAL A 51 -15.44 -2.44 -14.85
C VAL A 51 -14.96 -3.54 -13.90
N GLN A 52 -14.33 -4.58 -14.46
CA GLN A 52 -13.94 -5.78 -13.73
C GLN A 52 -12.43 -6.01 -13.82
N LEU A 53 -11.82 -6.48 -12.73
CA LEU A 53 -10.38 -6.78 -12.68
C LEU A 53 -9.91 -7.78 -13.77
N PRO A 54 -10.63 -8.88 -14.08
CA PRO A 54 -10.22 -9.84 -15.11
C PRO A 54 -9.98 -9.22 -16.49
N SER A 55 -10.72 -8.16 -16.84
CA SER A 55 -10.61 -7.48 -18.13
C SER A 55 -9.22 -6.86 -18.35
N CYS A 56 -8.50 -6.51 -17.29
CA CYS A 56 -7.12 -6.00 -17.38
C CYS A 56 -6.04 -7.05 -17.10
N THR A 57 -6.35 -8.13 -16.35
CA THR A 57 -5.41 -9.22 -16.05
C THR A 57 -4.85 -9.85 -17.32
N ASN A 58 -5.72 -10.19 -18.29
CA ASN A 58 -5.33 -10.82 -19.54
C ASN A 58 -4.41 -9.92 -20.40
N PRO A 59 -4.76 -8.65 -20.69
CA PRO A 59 -3.88 -7.72 -21.38
C PRO A 59 -2.52 -7.53 -20.69
N ILE A 60 -2.51 -7.34 -19.37
CA ILE A 60 -1.28 -7.12 -18.60
C ILE A 60 -0.35 -8.32 -18.71
N SER A 61 -0.86 -9.55 -18.53
CA SER A 61 -0.06 -10.78 -18.63
C SER A 61 0.63 -10.98 -19.99
N ARG A 62 0.09 -10.36 -21.05
CA ARG A 62 0.60 -10.43 -22.42
C ARG A 62 1.56 -9.30 -22.78
N VAL A 63 1.71 -8.29 -21.93
CA VAL A 63 2.78 -7.29 -22.08
C VAL A 63 4.13 -7.99 -21.88
N ARG A 64 5.02 -7.92 -22.88
CA ARG A 64 6.37 -8.52 -22.82
C ARG A 64 7.47 -7.52 -22.51
N SER A 65 7.10 -6.30 -22.11
CA SER A 65 8.05 -5.34 -21.56
C SER A 65 8.63 -5.89 -20.26
N SER A 66 9.95 -5.87 -20.12
CA SER A 66 10.68 -6.17 -18.87
C SER A 66 10.95 -4.91 -18.04
N ARG A 67 10.40 -3.76 -18.45
CA ARG A 67 10.65 -2.44 -17.86
C ARG A 67 9.45 -1.86 -17.12
N VAL A 68 8.33 -2.59 -17.05
CA VAL A 68 7.13 -2.14 -16.34
C VAL A 68 7.46 -2.06 -14.85
N SER A 69 7.49 -0.83 -14.36
CA SER A 69 7.80 -0.53 -12.97
C SER A 69 6.59 -0.11 -12.15
N GLN A 70 5.52 0.33 -12.82
CA GLN A 70 4.33 0.87 -12.17
C GLN A 70 3.08 0.29 -12.85
N ILE A 71 2.19 -0.24 -12.03
CA ILE A 71 0.88 -0.73 -12.45
C ILE A 71 -0.15 -0.04 -11.58
N ARG A 72 -1.07 0.69 -12.22
CA ARG A 72 -2.19 1.36 -11.59
C ARG A 72 -3.47 0.87 -12.22
N ILE A 73 -4.37 0.37 -11.40
CA ILE A 73 -5.65 -0.16 -11.86
C ILE A 73 -6.74 0.44 -10.98
N HIS A 74 -7.74 1.00 -11.63
CA HIS A 74 -9.00 1.38 -11.02
C HIS A 74 -10.10 0.45 -11.55
N VAL A 75 -10.82 -0.17 -10.64
CA VAL A 75 -11.88 -1.14 -10.93
C VAL A 75 -13.20 -0.56 -10.45
N GLU A 76 -14.19 -0.46 -11.33
CA GLU A 76 -15.47 0.19 -10.98
C GLU A 76 -16.39 -0.76 -10.17
N ASP A 77 -16.30 -2.08 -10.40
CA ASP A 77 -17.09 -3.07 -9.68
C ASP A 77 -16.35 -3.69 -8.49
N LYS A 78 -17.15 -4.26 -7.58
CA LYS A 78 -16.68 -5.17 -6.55
C LYS A 78 -15.98 -6.38 -7.16
N THR A 79 -14.91 -6.82 -6.50
CA THR A 79 -14.08 -7.93 -7.00
C THR A 79 -13.88 -8.98 -5.92
N LEU A 80 -14.15 -10.25 -6.26
CA LEU A 80 -13.91 -11.38 -5.35
C LEU A 80 -12.41 -11.51 -5.01
N ALA A 81 -12.10 -11.89 -3.77
CA ALA A 81 -10.71 -12.06 -3.32
C ALA A 81 -9.91 -13.04 -4.18
N LYS A 82 -10.56 -14.12 -4.67
CA LYS A 82 -9.97 -15.07 -5.60
C LYS A 82 -9.53 -14.42 -6.93
N THR A 83 -10.30 -13.45 -7.43
CA THR A 83 -9.95 -12.74 -8.67
C THR A 83 -8.74 -11.84 -8.46
N ILE A 84 -8.63 -11.23 -7.28
CA ILE A 84 -7.46 -10.45 -6.86
C ILE A 84 -6.22 -11.36 -6.75
N GLU A 85 -6.37 -12.55 -6.14
CA GLU A 85 -5.30 -13.55 -6.05
C GLU A 85 -4.81 -13.98 -7.43
N GLU A 86 -5.71 -14.28 -8.36
CA GLU A 86 -5.39 -14.63 -9.74
C GLU A 86 -4.65 -13.50 -10.46
N PHE A 87 -5.08 -12.25 -10.24
CA PHE A 87 -4.38 -11.08 -10.76
C PHE A 87 -2.96 -10.97 -10.18
N PHE A 88 -2.78 -11.11 -8.86
CA PHE A 88 -1.46 -11.09 -8.23
C PHE A 88 -0.57 -12.25 -8.68
N ALA A 89 -1.12 -13.44 -8.87
CA ALA A 89 -0.43 -14.59 -9.44
C ALA A 89 0.07 -14.28 -10.86
N SER A 90 -0.72 -13.56 -11.66
CA SER A 90 -0.29 -13.12 -13.00
C SER A 90 0.90 -12.16 -12.94
N LEU A 91 0.95 -11.27 -11.94
CA LEU A 91 2.07 -10.35 -11.72
C LEU A 91 3.35 -11.08 -11.28
N ALA A 92 3.22 -12.10 -10.43
CA ALA A 92 4.34 -12.90 -9.93
C ALA A 92 5.12 -13.63 -11.05
N ILE A 93 4.43 -13.98 -12.14
CA ILE A 93 5.03 -14.62 -13.33
C ILE A 93 5.27 -13.63 -14.48
N HIS A 94 4.96 -12.35 -14.29
CA HIS A 94 5.05 -11.35 -15.36
C HIS A 94 6.51 -11.09 -15.77
N SER A 95 6.72 -10.74 -17.04
CA SER A 95 8.06 -10.49 -17.61
C SER A 95 8.82 -9.33 -16.93
N SER A 96 8.08 -8.42 -16.29
CA SER A 96 8.62 -7.33 -15.46
C SER A 96 8.61 -7.60 -13.95
N ARG A 97 8.37 -8.83 -13.46
CA ARG A 97 8.23 -9.09 -12.01
C ARG A 97 9.33 -8.49 -11.12
N SER A 98 10.57 -8.45 -11.62
CA SER A 98 11.71 -7.88 -10.89
C SER A 98 11.80 -6.35 -10.97
N ALA A 99 11.15 -5.74 -11.95
CA ALA A 99 11.11 -4.30 -12.20
C ALA A 99 9.89 -3.63 -11.59
N ILE A 100 8.80 -4.35 -11.32
CA ILE A 100 7.58 -3.84 -10.68
C ILE A 100 7.94 -3.34 -9.28
N GLN A 101 7.73 -2.04 -9.06
CA GLN A 101 8.03 -1.34 -7.81
C GLN A 101 6.80 -0.65 -7.23
N LEU A 102 5.83 -0.28 -8.06
CA LEU A 102 4.59 0.34 -7.62
C LEU A 102 3.40 -0.48 -8.12
N LEU A 103 2.56 -0.89 -7.19
CA LEU A 103 1.24 -1.46 -7.47
C LEU A 103 0.19 -0.60 -6.76
N LYS A 104 -0.72 -0.03 -7.54
CA LYS A 104 -1.92 0.66 -7.05
C LYS A 104 -3.15 -0.04 -7.59
N LEU A 105 -4.04 -0.48 -6.71
CA LEU A 105 -5.30 -1.14 -7.06
C LEU A 105 -6.42 -0.50 -6.25
N ASN A 106 -7.35 0.20 -6.91
CA ASN A 106 -8.48 0.84 -6.26
C ASN A 106 -9.77 0.22 -6.80
N PHE A 107 -10.70 -0.13 -5.92
CA PHE A 107 -12.07 -0.50 -6.31
C PHE A 107 -13.06 0.59 -5.88
N SER A 108 -14.01 0.94 -6.75
CA SER A 108 -15.03 1.96 -6.43
C SER A 108 -16.11 1.44 -5.50
N GLN A 109 -16.40 0.14 -5.56
CA GLN A 109 -17.41 -0.51 -4.72
C GLN A 109 -16.73 -1.42 -3.71
N SER A 110 -16.98 -1.18 -2.43
CA SER A 110 -16.64 -2.14 -1.39
C SER A 110 -17.52 -3.38 -1.54
N GLY A 111 -16.92 -4.56 -1.35
CA GLY A 111 -17.73 -5.75 -1.12
C GLY A 111 -18.47 -5.56 0.21
N GLU A 112 -19.75 -5.93 0.26
CA GLU A 112 -20.45 -6.16 1.54
C GLU A 112 -19.61 -7.08 2.45
N ASN A 113 -19.99 -7.21 3.73
CA ASN A 113 -19.34 -8.09 4.74
C ASN A 113 -19.41 -9.61 4.42
N ASP A 114 -19.27 -9.98 3.15
CA ASP A 114 -19.15 -11.32 2.63
C ASP A 114 -17.66 -11.73 2.57
N ALA A 115 -17.35 -12.82 3.26
CA ALA A 115 -16.01 -13.41 3.33
C ALA A 115 -15.40 -13.72 1.94
N ASN A 116 -16.20 -13.84 0.89
CA ASN A 116 -15.70 -14.06 -0.47
C ASN A 116 -14.95 -12.85 -1.06
N TYR A 117 -15.14 -11.66 -0.49
CA TYR A 117 -14.46 -10.42 -0.90
C TYR A 117 -13.27 -10.07 0.01
N ALA A 118 -13.13 -10.75 1.15
CA ALA A 118 -12.06 -10.49 2.11
C ALA A 118 -10.69 -10.93 1.55
N VAL A 119 -9.79 -9.97 1.39
CA VAL A 119 -8.39 -10.19 0.99
C VAL A 119 -7.62 -10.68 2.20
N THR A 120 -7.00 -11.86 2.10
CA THR A 120 -6.27 -12.50 3.21
C THR A 120 -4.78 -12.62 2.89
N ALA A 121 -3.99 -13.13 3.85
CA ALA A 121 -2.58 -13.47 3.64
C ALA A 121 -2.35 -14.37 2.41
N GLN A 122 -3.26 -15.29 2.12
CA GLN A 122 -3.18 -16.17 0.96
C GLN A 122 -3.31 -15.37 -0.35
N THR A 123 -4.22 -14.39 -0.40
CA THR A 123 -4.37 -13.50 -1.55
C THR A 123 -3.08 -12.74 -1.84
N PHE A 124 -2.38 -12.27 -0.80
CA PHE A 124 -1.12 -11.54 -0.92
C PHE A 124 0.11 -12.39 -1.26
N ALA A 125 0.07 -13.71 -1.02
CA ALA A 125 1.22 -14.59 -1.17
C ALA A 125 1.98 -14.44 -2.50
N PRO A 126 1.32 -14.28 -3.68
CA PRO A 126 2.04 -14.09 -4.94
C PRO A 126 2.84 -12.77 -5.02
N LEU A 127 2.42 -11.72 -4.31
CA LEU A 127 3.11 -10.43 -4.30
C LEU A 127 4.39 -10.44 -3.45
N LEU A 128 4.51 -11.37 -2.49
CA LEU A 128 5.68 -11.46 -1.62
C LEU A 128 6.98 -11.77 -2.39
N GLY A 129 6.87 -12.33 -3.60
CA GLY A 129 8.02 -12.54 -4.50
C GLY A 129 8.47 -11.32 -5.32
N LEU A 130 7.77 -10.18 -5.21
CA LEU A 130 8.06 -8.96 -5.96
C LEU A 130 8.98 -8.01 -5.18
N ASN A 131 9.63 -7.07 -5.87
CA ASN A 131 10.50 -6.05 -5.26
C ASN A 131 9.76 -4.72 -5.05
N LEU A 132 8.62 -4.75 -4.36
CA LEU A 132 7.76 -3.58 -4.20
C LEU A 132 8.42 -2.49 -3.36
N ARG A 133 8.18 -1.24 -3.77
CA ARG A 133 8.50 0.00 -3.05
C ARG A 133 7.25 0.75 -2.62
N SER A 134 6.15 0.58 -3.37
CA SER A 134 4.87 1.21 -3.07
C SER A 134 3.78 0.20 -3.33
N LEU A 135 3.02 -0.11 -2.30
CA LEU A 135 1.80 -0.90 -2.39
C LEU A 135 0.64 -0.04 -1.90
N HIS A 136 -0.37 0.12 -2.75
CA HIS A 136 -1.62 0.77 -2.41
C HIS A 136 -2.75 -0.15 -2.89
N ILE A 137 -3.51 -0.72 -1.98
CA ILE A 137 -4.73 -1.45 -2.32
C ILE A 137 -5.85 -0.88 -1.48
N ASP A 138 -6.91 -0.53 -2.14
CA ASP A 138 -8.05 0.13 -1.54
C ASP A 138 -9.31 -0.25 -2.33
N GLY A 139 -10.48 -0.18 -1.72
CA GLY A 139 -11.73 -0.62 -2.35
C GLY A 139 -12.21 -2.03 -1.93
N CYS A 140 -11.50 -2.72 -1.04
CA CYS A 140 -11.84 -4.10 -0.68
C CYS A 140 -11.65 -4.37 0.80
N SER A 141 -12.48 -5.27 1.35
CA SER A 141 -12.33 -5.80 2.70
C SER A 141 -11.01 -6.57 2.83
N MET A 142 -10.30 -6.38 3.93
CA MET A 142 -9.01 -7.02 4.18
C MET A 142 -8.93 -7.62 5.58
N GLU A 143 -8.47 -8.85 5.66
CA GLU A 143 -8.09 -9.51 6.91
C GLU A 143 -6.57 -9.42 7.05
N LEU A 144 -6.10 -8.31 7.61
CA LEU A 144 -4.67 -8.08 7.86
C LEU A 144 -4.32 -8.48 9.28
N ASP A 145 -3.38 -9.39 9.46
CA ASP A 145 -2.81 -9.71 10.77
C ASP A 145 -1.34 -9.30 10.89
N SER A 146 -0.82 -9.37 12.11
CA SER A 146 0.56 -9.00 12.39
C SER A 146 1.58 -9.94 11.71
N ASP A 147 1.18 -11.18 11.40
CA ASP A 147 2.05 -12.15 10.70
C ASP A 147 2.19 -11.81 9.21
N LEU A 148 1.10 -11.42 8.56
CA LEU A 148 1.12 -10.94 7.18
C LEU A 148 1.95 -9.66 7.07
N VAL A 149 1.77 -8.70 7.98
CA VAL A 149 2.56 -7.45 8.00
C VAL A 149 4.05 -7.77 8.14
N ARG A 150 4.41 -8.74 8.99
CA ARG A 150 5.80 -9.22 9.11
C ARG A 150 6.32 -9.83 7.81
N LEU A 151 5.54 -10.69 7.15
CA LEU A 151 5.93 -11.28 5.86
C LEU A 151 6.14 -10.21 4.78
N MET A 152 5.27 -9.20 4.73
CA MET A 152 5.42 -8.06 3.81
C MET A 152 6.71 -7.29 4.08
N ALA A 153 7.01 -7.01 5.35
CA ALA A 153 8.22 -6.29 5.75
C ALA A 153 9.51 -7.05 5.36
N GLU A 154 9.54 -8.35 5.63
CA GLU A 154 10.67 -9.24 5.26
C GLU A 154 10.84 -9.34 3.74
N SER A 155 9.72 -9.37 3.00
CA SER A 155 9.72 -9.50 1.54
C SER A 155 10.12 -8.21 0.81
N TRP A 156 9.79 -7.05 1.38
CA TRP A 156 9.95 -5.75 0.72
C TRP A 156 10.84 -4.79 1.54
N PRO A 157 12.14 -5.07 1.72
CA PRO A 157 13.02 -4.23 2.52
C PRO A 157 13.26 -2.80 1.94
N ARG A 158 12.80 -2.56 0.71
CA ARG A 158 12.84 -1.25 0.04
C ARG A 158 11.48 -0.56 0.01
N LEU A 159 10.52 -1.04 0.80
CA LEU A 159 9.20 -0.44 0.91
C LEU A 159 9.32 1.00 1.42
N TYR A 160 8.64 1.89 0.71
CA TYR A 160 8.57 3.32 0.96
C TYR A 160 7.15 3.76 1.31
N ARG A 161 6.15 3.11 0.69
CA ARG A 161 4.73 3.34 0.94
C ARG A 161 3.98 2.01 1.04
N LEU A 162 3.18 1.87 2.09
CA LEU A 162 2.25 0.77 2.30
C LEU A 162 0.90 1.34 2.70
N GLU A 163 -0.11 1.20 1.85
CA GLU A 163 -1.48 1.65 2.11
C GLU A 163 -2.44 0.51 1.78
N LEU A 164 -3.16 0.01 2.77
CA LEU A 164 -4.09 -1.10 2.64
C LEU A 164 -5.42 -0.75 3.32
N GLY A 165 -6.48 -0.63 2.54
CA GLY A 165 -7.86 -0.43 3.02
C GLY A 165 -8.10 0.91 3.69
N VAL A 166 -7.39 1.97 3.29
CA VAL A 166 -7.46 3.29 3.95
C VAL A 166 -8.83 3.96 3.78
N ASN A 167 -9.60 3.65 2.72
CA ASN A 167 -10.89 4.30 2.49
C ASN A 167 -12.08 3.36 2.75
N HIS A 168 -11.92 2.32 3.58
CA HIS A 168 -13.00 1.38 3.91
C HIS A 168 -13.36 1.46 5.38
N SER A 169 -14.65 1.34 5.67
CA SER A 169 -15.15 1.28 7.04
C SER A 169 -14.40 0.20 7.82
N PRO A 170 -13.97 0.49 9.06
CA PRO A 170 -13.19 -0.46 9.84
C PRO A 170 -13.93 -1.79 9.96
N THR A 171 -13.26 -2.89 9.60
CA THR A 171 -13.77 -4.20 9.95
C THR A 171 -13.78 -4.35 11.47
N PRO A 172 -14.84 -4.89 12.08
CA PRO A 172 -14.99 -4.95 13.54
C PRO A 172 -13.89 -5.74 14.26
N SER A 173 -13.09 -6.54 13.54
CA SER A 173 -11.82 -7.07 14.03
C SER A 173 -10.68 -6.36 13.33
N LEU A 174 -9.93 -5.54 14.07
CA LEU A 174 -8.64 -5.00 13.65
C LEU A 174 -7.55 -5.91 14.24
N PRO A 175 -6.87 -6.77 13.46
CA PRO A 175 -5.91 -7.72 14.02
C PRO A 175 -4.49 -7.17 14.10
N VAL A 176 -4.21 -6.05 13.43
CA VAL A 176 -2.87 -5.42 13.44
C VAL A 176 -2.76 -4.48 14.63
N THR A 177 -2.04 -4.94 15.66
CA THR A 177 -1.67 -4.09 16.79
C THR A 177 -0.55 -3.11 16.41
N LEU A 178 -0.38 -2.04 17.19
CA LEU A 178 0.78 -1.14 17.08
C LEU A 178 2.13 -1.90 17.14
N GLY A 179 2.22 -2.95 17.97
CA GLY A 179 3.41 -3.81 18.04
C GLY A 179 3.63 -4.65 16.78
N GLY A 180 2.56 -5.00 16.07
CA GLY A 180 2.59 -5.69 14.78
C GLY A 180 3.27 -4.89 13.66
N LEU A 181 3.50 -3.59 13.88
CA LEU A 181 4.20 -2.72 12.94
C LEU A 181 5.73 -2.71 13.09
N VAL A 182 6.25 -3.25 14.20
CA VAL A 182 7.70 -3.30 14.46
C VAL A 182 8.50 -3.94 13.31
N PRO A 183 8.06 -5.05 12.68
CA PRO A 183 8.77 -5.63 11.55
C PRO A 183 8.94 -4.68 10.36
N LEU A 184 7.95 -3.83 10.06
CA LEU A 184 8.03 -2.86 8.97
C LEU A 184 9.17 -1.88 9.22
N VAL A 185 9.33 -1.40 10.45
CA VAL A 185 10.44 -0.50 10.80
C VAL A 185 11.79 -1.20 10.70
N GLN A 186 11.88 -2.40 11.25
CA GLN A 186 13.15 -3.11 11.32
C GLN A 186 13.65 -3.52 9.94
N ASN A 187 12.75 -3.87 9.02
CA ASN A 187 13.12 -4.40 7.70
C ASN A 187 12.99 -3.37 6.57
N CYS A 188 12.20 -2.30 6.73
CA CYS A 188 11.94 -1.28 5.70
C CYS A 188 12.44 0.11 6.14
N PRO A 189 13.76 0.38 6.15
CA PRO A 189 14.33 1.64 6.67
C PRO A 189 13.92 2.90 5.89
N ASN A 190 13.38 2.73 4.68
CA ASN A 190 12.91 3.83 3.83
C ASN A 190 11.39 4.05 3.92
N LEU A 191 10.68 3.32 4.77
CA LEU A 191 9.24 3.43 4.90
C LEU A 191 8.85 4.82 5.42
N ALA A 192 8.10 5.56 4.62
CA ALA A 192 7.70 6.94 4.91
C ALA A 192 6.18 7.12 4.98
N PHE A 193 5.41 6.21 4.38
CA PHE A 193 3.96 6.26 4.34
C PHE A 193 3.40 4.90 4.77
N VAL A 194 2.58 4.90 5.81
CA VAL A 194 1.88 3.71 6.30
C VAL A 194 0.42 4.07 6.48
N GLY A 195 -0.47 3.44 5.73
CA GLY A 195 -1.92 3.51 5.93
C GLY A 195 -2.43 2.10 6.12
N LEU A 196 -2.83 1.75 7.34
CA LEU A 196 -3.35 0.44 7.69
C LEU A 196 -4.50 0.63 8.66
N ALA A 197 -5.48 -0.27 8.61
CA ALA A 197 -6.45 -0.38 9.69
C ALA A 197 -5.73 -0.92 10.94
N LEU A 198 -5.56 -0.08 11.96
CA LEU A 198 -4.81 -0.42 13.18
C LEU A 198 -5.74 -0.59 14.37
N ASP A 199 -5.52 -1.66 15.13
CA ASP A 199 -6.08 -1.79 16.46
C ASP A 199 -5.31 -0.88 17.41
N THR A 200 -5.96 0.21 17.82
CA THR A 200 -5.41 1.17 18.79
C THR A 200 -5.76 0.81 20.23
N THR A 201 -6.29 -0.39 20.52
CA THR A 201 -6.48 -0.90 21.89
C THR A 201 -5.13 -1.07 22.62
N ILE A 202 -4.55 0.03 23.14
CA ILE A 202 -3.38 -0.07 24.03
C ILE A 202 -3.78 -0.80 25.32
N ASN A 203 -5.05 -0.70 25.72
CA ASN A 203 -5.71 -1.52 26.73
C ASN A 203 -6.89 -2.24 26.07
N LYS A 204 -7.08 -3.54 26.37
CA LYS A 204 -8.04 -4.50 25.78
C LYS A 204 -9.54 -4.10 25.81
N GLN A 205 -9.92 -2.83 25.94
CA GLN A 205 -11.29 -2.38 26.17
C GLN A 205 -11.85 -1.38 25.15
N SER A 206 -11.07 -0.77 24.24
CA SER A 206 -11.65 0.04 23.15
C SER A 206 -10.72 0.24 21.95
N SER A 207 -11.25 0.05 20.73
CA SER A 207 -10.57 0.31 19.44
C SER A 207 -10.53 1.80 19.06
N THR A 208 -10.91 2.69 19.98
CA THR A 208 -10.88 4.14 19.81
C THR A 208 -9.58 4.73 20.34
N VAL A 209 -9.04 5.75 19.66
CA VAL A 209 -7.94 6.57 20.18
C VAL A 209 -8.59 7.51 21.18
N ASP A 210 -8.65 7.16 22.44
CA ASP A 210 -9.25 8.04 23.47
C ASP A 210 -8.34 9.24 23.79
N ASP A 211 -7.03 9.03 23.71
CA ASP A 211 -6.00 10.05 23.86
C ASP A 211 -4.99 9.90 22.71
N PRO A 212 -4.82 10.92 21.85
CA PRO A 212 -3.86 10.87 20.75
C PRO A 212 -2.40 10.92 21.22
N ILE A 213 -2.12 11.44 22.43
CA ILE A 213 -0.75 11.68 22.91
C ILE A 213 0.05 10.36 23.08
N PRO A 214 -0.45 9.30 23.76
CA PRO A 214 0.29 8.06 23.90
C PRO A 214 0.66 7.42 22.55
N VAL A 215 -0.30 7.39 21.61
CA VAL A 215 -0.09 6.85 20.26
C VAL A 215 0.96 7.68 19.53
N ALA A 216 0.80 9.00 19.52
CA ALA A 216 1.73 9.91 18.87
C ALA A 216 3.13 9.87 19.48
N SER A 217 3.27 9.67 20.80
CA SER A 217 4.57 9.61 21.46
C SER A 217 5.32 8.31 21.15
N PHE A 218 4.59 7.22 20.89
CA PHE A 218 5.13 5.91 20.56
C PHE A 218 5.61 5.81 19.11
N LEU A 219 4.90 6.46 18.18
CA LEU A 219 5.15 6.33 16.75
C LEU A 219 6.55 6.80 16.32
N PRO A 220 7.12 7.93 16.75
CA PRO A 220 8.47 8.36 16.41
C PRO A 220 9.59 7.46 16.95
N ASP A 221 9.32 6.75 18.05
CA ASP A 221 10.27 5.82 18.64
C ASP A 221 10.48 4.59 17.76
N ILE A 222 9.42 4.20 17.04
CA ILE A 222 9.48 3.08 16.09
C ILE A 222 9.73 3.61 14.68
N PHE A 223 8.99 4.61 14.22
CA PHE A 223 9.08 5.16 12.87
C PHE A 223 9.72 6.57 12.86
N PRO A 224 11.05 6.68 12.96
CA PRO A 224 11.70 7.99 12.98
C PRO A 224 11.56 8.78 11.66
N ASN A 225 11.15 8.11 10.57
CA ASN A 225 11.03 8.69 9.23
C ASN A 225 9.58 8.72 8.70
N VAL A 226 8.57 8.33 9.50
CA VAL A 226 7.18 8.34 9.01
C VAL A 226 6.75 9.78 8.78
N ARG A 227 6.18 10.03 7.60
CA ARG A 227 5.65 11.32 7.19
C ARG A 227 4.14 11.36 7.20
N TYR A 228 3.53 10.19 7.07
CA TYR A 228 2.10 10.02 6.94
C TYR A 228 1.66 8.71 7.58
N ILE A 229 0.62 8.81 8.39
CA ILE A 229 -0.10 7.68 8.97
C ILE A 229 -1.54 7.85 8.51
N GLY A 230 -1.98 6.97 7.61
CA GLY A 230 -3.36 6.96 7.13
C GLY A 230 -4.26 6.30 8.16
N SER A 231 -5.42 6.90 8.40
CA SER A 231 -6.49 6.30 9.20
C SER A 231 -7.58 5.80 8.25
N THR A 232 -8.32 4.77 8.67
CA THR A 232 -9.48 4.25 7.91
C THR A 232 -10.77 5.02 8.18
N TRP A 233 -10.69 6.10 8.96
CA TRP A 233 -11.86 6.85 9.39
C TRP A 233 -12.18 7.90 8.33
N PRO A 234 -13.43 7.96 7.84
CA PRO A 234 -13.80 8.88 6.78
C PRO A 234 -13.60 10.32 7.25
N SER A 235 -13.06 11.14 6.36
CA SER A 235 -13.05 12.60 6.51
C SER A 235 -14.38 13.19 6.05
N GLU A 236 -14.70 14.41 6.49
CA GLU A 236 -15.86 15.18 5.99
C GLU A 236 -15.84 15.33 4.46
N ASP A 237 -14.65 15.45 3.86
CA ASP A 237 -14.47 15.59 2.42
C ASP A 237 -14.68 14.29 1.62
N THR A 238 -14.72 13.13 2.28
CA THR A 238 -14.79 11.81 1.62
C THR A 238 -16.19 11.21 1.55
N ILE A 239 -17.17 11.82 2.20
CA ILE A 239 -18.52 11.29 2.30
C ILE A 239 -19.36 11.91 1.21
N GLU A 240 -20.05 11.06 0.44
CA GLU A 240 -20.98 11.53 -0.58
C GLU A 240 -22.21 12.15 0.12
N GLU A 241 -22.80 13.20 -0.47
CA GLU A 241 -23.93 13.95 0.14
C GLU A 241 -25.15 13.07 0.52
N ASP A 242 -25.20 11.83 0.03
CA ASP A 242 -26.30 10.88 0.21
C ASP A 242 -26.04 9.80 1.31
N ASP A 243 -24.86 9.76 1.94
CA ASP A 243 -24.52 8.77 2.98
C ASP A 243 -24.99 9.23 4.38
N GLU A 244 -26.27 9.04 4.68
CA GLU A 244 -26.88 9.41 5.98
C GLU A 244 -26.39 8.57 7.19
N ASP A 245 -25.56 7.55 6.97
CA ASP A 245 -25.21 6.54 8.00
C ASP A 245 -23.88 6.80 8.73
N VAL A 246 -23.11 7.85 8.38
CA VAL A 246 -21.85 8.16 9.07
C VAL A 246 -22.13 8.83 10.42
N SER A 247 -21.65 8.22 11.50
CA SER A 247 -21.90 8.74 12.85
C SER A 247 -20.93 9.87 13.21
N ASP A 248 -21.37 10.83 14.03
CA ASP A 248 -20.51 11.89 14.61
C ASP A 248 -19.21 11.31 15.25
N SER A 249 -19.27 10.07 15.75
CA SER A 249 -18.13 9.40 16.38
C SER A 249 -17.03 9.02 15.39
N GLU A 250 -17.36 8.76 14.12
CA GLU A 250 -16.37 8.43 13.08
C GLU A 250 -15.57 9.67 12.68
N PHE A 251 -16.23 10.83 12.57
CA PHE A 251 -15.58 12.12 12.37
C PHE A 251 -14.68 12.49 13.54
N GLU A 252 -15.15 12.33 14.78
CA GLU A 252 -14.32 12.60 15.95
C GLU A 252 -13.05 11.72 15.94
N MET A 253 -13.18 10.47 15.49
CA MET A 253 -12.05 9.56 15.39
C MET A 253 -11.08 9.96 14.26
N HIS A 254 -11.58 10.48 13.14
CA HIS A 254 -10.76 11.08 12.10
C HIS A 254 -9.92 12.25 12.64
N ASP A 255 -10.57 13.21 13.32
CA ASP A 255 -9.90 14.38 13.93
C ASP A 255 -8.83 13.95 14.95
N ARG A 256 -9.10 12.91 15.73
CA ARG A 256 -8.12 12.37 16.68
C ARG A 256 -6.91 11.75 15.97
N TRP A 257 -7.09 11.11 14.83
CA TRP A 257 -5.97 10.59 14.03
C TRP A 257 -5.16 11.71 13.36
N ASP A 258 -5.80 12.78 12.92
CA ASP A 258 -5.12 13.97 12.44
C ASP A 258 -4.27 14.61 13.54
N GLU A 259 -4.80 14.64 14.77
CA GLU A 259 -4.04 15.08 15.94
C GLU A 259 -2.87 14.14 16.27
N VAL A 260 -3.04 12.82 16.15
CA VAL A 260 -1.92 11.85 16.28
C VAL A 260 -0.84 12.13 15.25
N LEU A 261 -1.20 12.40 13.99
CA LEU A 261 -0.25 12.69 12.92
C LEU A 261 0.51 13.99 13.21
N ARG A 262 -0.20 15.05 13.61
CA ARG A 262 0.38 16.34 13.98
C ARG A 262 1.39 16.19 15.12
N LEU A 263 1.00 15.54 16.21
CA LEU A 263 1.84 15.30 17.39
C LEU A 263 3.05 14.39 17.05
N THR A 264 2.86 13.38 16.20
CA THR A 264 3.94 12.49 15.75
C THR A 264 5.03 13.27 15.01
N GLN A 265 4.66 14.25 14.19
CA GLN A 265 5.64 15.11 13.50
C GLN A 265 6.42 15.99 14.49
N GLU A 266 5.74 16.55 15.49
CA GLU A 266 6.38 17.34 16.55
C GLU A 266 7.35 16.49 17.38
N PHE A 267 6.91 15.33 17.86
CA PHE A 267 7.72 14.38 18.61
C PHE A 267 8.90 13.84 17.80
N SER A 268 8.74 13.61 16.50
CA SER A 268 9.85 13.22 15.62
C SER A 268 10.96 14.27 15.60
N GLY A 269 10.61 15.56 15.57
CA GLY A 269 11.55 16.66 15.66
C GLY A 269 12.32 16.69 16.99
N PHE A 270 11.62 16.52 18.11
CA PHE A 270 12.26 16.42 19.43
C PHE A 270 13.23 15.24 19.52
N ARG A 271 12.82 14.07 19.05
CA ARG A 271 13.66 12.86 19.04
C ARG A 271 14.89 13.00 18.15
N GLU A 272 14.77 13.67 17.00
CA GLU A 272 15.91 13.97 16.15
C GLU A 272 16.91 14.89 16.86
N GLN A 273 16.43 15.93 17.54
CA GLN A 273 17.27 16.82 18.32
C GLN A 273 17.98 16.07 19.47
N GLU A 274 17.27 15.22 20.21
CA GLU A 274 17.86 14.38 21.27
C GLU A 274 18.99 13.50 20.71
N ARG A 275 18.77 12.83 19.57
CA ARG A 275 19.79 11.98 18.92
C ARG A 275 20.99 12.79 18.46
N ASN A 276 20.77 13.96 17.85
CA ASN A 276 21.84 14.84 17.40
C ASN A 276 22.68 15.36 18.57
N GLN A 277 22.04 15.73 19.68
CA GLN A 277 22.73 16.14 20.90
C GLN A 277 23.58 14.99 21.48
N MET A 278 23.02 13.77 21.56
CA MET A 278 23.75 12.59 22.03
C MET A 278 24.97 12.26 21.16
N GLN A 279 24.87 12.43 19.84
CA GLN A 279 26.00 12.23 18.93
C GLN A 279 27.07 13.31 19.09
N ALA A 280 26.68 14.57 19.33
CA ALA A 280 27.61 15.67 19.57
C ALA A 280 28.38 15.52 20.91
N ASP A 281 27.74 14.96 21.93
CA ASP A 281 28.33 14.78 23.27
C ASP A 281 29.21 13.51 23.39
N ALA A 282 29.07 12.53 22.49
CA ALA A 282 29.81 11.27 22.51
C ALA A 282 31.36 11.43 22.51
N PRO A 283 31.98 12.32 21.71
CA PRO A 283 33.42 12.52 21.71
C PRO A 283 33.93 13.08 23.04
N ALA A 284 33.20 14.02 23.66
CA ALA A 284 33.58 14.65 24.92
C ALA A 284 33.62 13.64 26.09
N ARG A 285 32.67 12.70 26.11
CA ARG A 285 32.66 11.61 27.11
C ARG A 285 33.83 10.64 26.92
N SER A 286 34.19 10.33 25.67
CA SER A 286 35.34 9.44 25.39
C SER A 286 36.68 10.03 25.82
N ALA A 287 36.86 11.35 25.70
CA ALA A 287 38.08 12.04 26.10
C ALA A 287 38.25 12.12 27.62
N ASN A 288 37.15 12.30 28.36
CA ASN A 288 37.19 12.33 29.82
C ASN A 288 37.43 10.94 30.43
N SER A 289 36.96 9.87 29.78
CA SER A 289 37.22 8.49 30.25
C SER A 289 38.68 8.08 30.12
N ARG A 290 39.43 8.56 29.11
CA ARG A 290 40.86 8.24 28.96
C ARG A 290 41.75 8.94 29.97
N LYS A 291 41.41 10.16 30.38
CA LYS A 291 42.17 10.92 31.38
C LYS A 291 42.03 10.38 32.80
N ALA A 292 41.07 9.50 33.07
CA ALA A 292 40.85 8.90 34.38
C ALA A 292 41.56 7.54 34.57
N SER A 293 42.28 7.05 33.55
CA SER A 293 42.95 5.75 33.56
C SER A 293 44.48 5.83 33.51
N ASP A 294 45.03 7.05 33.49
CA ASP A 294 46.46 7.36 33.68
C ASP A 294 46.65 7.98 35.08
#